data_AF-A0A957C2D4-F1
#
_entry.id   AF-A0A957C2D4-F1
#
_cell.length_a   1.000
_cell.length_b   1.000
_cell.length_c   1.000
_cell.angle_alpha   90.00
_cell.angle_beta   90.00
_cell.angle_gamma   90.00
#
_symmetry.space_group_name_H-M   'P 1'
#
loop_
_entity.id
_entity.type
_entity.pdbx_description
1 polymer ?
#
loop_
_entity_poly.entity_id
_entity_poly.type
_entity_poly.pdbx_seq_one_letter_code
_entity_poly.pdbx_strand_id
1 'polypeptide(L)'
;MKFLQPKSDEFKKKHAALYAKYEIAYTFVDFLSAGLFTLGSLLFFQEATTHIATWMFLFGSICFALKPTIRLIREVHYLQLGDYETLAKRTDD
;
A
#
# COMPACT_ATOMS: atom_id res chain seq x y z
N MET A 1 17.38 -27.97 -23.97
CA MET A 1 16.51 -26.81 -23.71
C MET A 1 15.25 -27.32 -23.01
N LYS A 2 15.26 -27.29 -21.68
CA LYS A 2 14.08 -27.58 -20.84
C LYS A 2 13.67 -26.27 -20.17
N PHE A 3 12.45 -26.24 -19.63
CA PHE A 3 11.93 -25.23 -18.69
C PHE A 3 11.11 -24.09 -19.29
N LEU A 4 10.15 -24.42 -20.16
CA LEU A 4 8.88 -23.68 -20.20
C LEU A 4 7.80 -24.62 -19.67
N GLN A 5 7.64 -24.61 -18.34
CA GLN A 5 6.41 -25.11 -17.74
C GLN A 5 5.37 -23.98 -17.84
N PRO A 6 4.26 -24.15 -18.57
CA PRO A 6 3.16 -23.20 -18.49
C PRO A 6 2.58 -23.29 -17.07
N LYS A 7 2.98 -22.33 -16.22
CA LYS A 7 2.47 -22.17 -14.86
C LYS A 7 0.94 -22.05 -14.97
N SER A 8 0.21 -23.02 -14.40
CA SER A 8 -1.23 -23.17 -14.60
C SER A 8 -2.00 -21.89 -14.30
N ASP A 9 -3.00 -21.57 -15.13
CA ASP A 9 -3.81 -20.35 -15.01
C ASP A 9 -4.47 -20.18 -13.63
N GLU A 10 -4.63 -21.27 -12.88
CA GLU A 10 -5.13 -21.26 -11.52
C GLU A 10 -4.20 -20.51 -10.54
N PHE A 11 -2.88 -20.65 -10.68
CA PHE A 11 -1.91 -19.89 -9.88
C PHE A 11 -1.99 -18.39 -10.23
N LYS A 12 -1.99 -18.03 -11.51
CA LYS A 12 -2.14 -16.63 -11.95
C LYS A 12 -3.42 -15.98 -11.42
N LYS A 13 -4.54 -16.69 -11.43
CA LYS A 13 -5.83 -16.21 -10.91
C LYS A 13 -5.83 -16.02 -9.38
N LYS A 14 -5.25 -16.96 -8.62
CA LYS A 14 -5.12 -16.82 -7.16
C LYS A 14 -4.21 -15.65 -6.78
N HIS A 15 -3.11 -15.46 -7.51
CA HIS A 15 -2.22 -14.30 -7.32
C HIS A 15 -2.96 -12.99 -7.63
N ALA A 16 -3.65 -12.89 -8.77
CA ALA A 16 -4.40 -11.69 -9.14
C ALA A 16 -5.46 -11.28 -8.09
N ALA A 17 -6.17 -12.26 -7.51
CA ALA A 17 -7.17 -12.00 -6.48
C ALA A 17 -6.58 -11.48 -5.16
N LEU A 18 -5.37 -11.92 -4.79
CA LEU A 18 -4.63 -11.38 -3.64
C LEU A 18 -4.12 -9.97 -3.93
N TYR A 19 -3.58 -9.73 -5.13
CA TYR A 19 -3.09 -8.42 -5.57
C TYR A 19 -4.18 -7.34 -5.51
N ALA A 20 -5.38 -7.63 -6.01
CA ALA A 20 -6.51 -6.69 -5.98
C ALA A 20 -6.90 -6.28 -4.55
N LYS A 21 -6.81 -7.21 -3.58
CA LYS A 21 -7.10 -6.90 -2.17
C LYS A 21 -6.07 -5.96 -1.55
N TYR A 22 -4.79 -6.11 -1.88
CA TYR A 22 -3.73 -5.22 -1.40
C TYR A 22 -3.89 -3.79 -1.95
N GLU A 23 -4.29 -3.65 -3.21
CA GLU A 23 -4.51 -2.35 -3.83
C GLU A 23 -5.71 -1.63 -3.21
N ILE A 24 -6.83 -2.33 -2.97
CA ILE A 24 -7.99 -1.78 -2.26
C ILE A 24 -7.62 -1.39 -0.82
N ALA A 25 -6.87 -2.23 -0.11
CA ALA A 25 -6.41 -1.94 1.24
C ALA A 25 -5.51 -0.69 1.29
N TYR A 26 -4.61 -0.55 0.31
CA TYR A 26 -3.75 0.63 0.17
C TYR A 26 -4.58 1.90 -0.02
N THR A 27 -5.50 1.89 -1.00
CA THR A 27 -6.36 3.05 -1.27
C THR A 27 -7.21 3.40 -0.06
N PHE A 28 -7.72 2.40 0.66
CA PHE A 28 -8.47 2.60 1.88
C PHE A 28 -7.65 3.28 2.98
N VAL A 29 -6.43 2.79 3.24
CA VAL A 29 -5.52 3.37 4.24
C VAL A 29 -5.12 4.80 3.87
N ASP A 30 -4.95 5.10 2.59
CA ASP A 30 -4.69 6.46 2.08
C ASP A 30 -5.84 7.41 2.38
N PHE A 31 -7.07 7.03 2.05
CA PHE A 31 -8.24 7.83 2.34
C PHE A 31 -8.45 8.02 3.84
N LEU A 32 -8.19 6.98 4.65
CA LEU A 32 -8.28 7.05 6.10
C LEU A 32 -7.24 8.04 6.67
N SER A 33 -6.00 7.95 6.21
CA SER A 33 -4.93 8.87 6.63
C SER A 33 -5.24 10.32 6.24
N ALA A 34 -5.66 10.55 4.99
CA ALA A 34 -6.06 11.87 4.52
C ALA A 34 -7.24 12.44 5.31
N GLY A 35 -8.25 11.61 5.62
CA GLY A 35 -9.40 12.00 6.43
C GLY A 35 -9.01 12.37 7.85
N LEU A 36 -8.18 11.55 8.51
CA LEU A 36 -7.68 11.81 9.86
C LEU A 36 -6.88 13.11 9.95
N PHE A 37 -5.98 13.35 8.99
CA PHE A 37 -5.23 14.60 8.94
C PHE A 37 -6.12 15.81 8.67
N THR A 38 -7.03 15.72 7.70
CA THR A 38 -7.91 16.84 7.36
C THR A 38 -8.80 17.22 8.54
N LEU A 39 -9.47 16.23 9.16
CA LEU A 39 -10.32 16.46 10.32
C LEU A 39 -9.51 16.92 11.54
N GLY A 40 -8.34 16.34 11.77
CA GLY A 40 -7.42 16.80 12.81
C GLY A 40 -7.03 18.27 12.61
N SER A 41 -6.75 18.69 11.37
CA SER A 41 -6.40 20.07 11.04
C SER A 41 -7.53 21.03 11.38
N LEU A 42 -8.79 20.62 11.13
CA LEU A 42 -9.97 21.38 11.53
C LEU A 42 -10.11 21.51 13.05
N LEU A 43 -9.72 20.47 13.81
CA LEU A 43 -9.78 20.49 15.27
C LEU A 43 -8.67 21.35 15.92
N PHE A 44 -7.58 21.64 15.21
CA PHE A 44 -6.54 22.55 15.71
C PHE A 44 -6.97 24.03 15.75
N PHE A 45 -8.10 24.40 15.13
CA PHE A 45 -8.63 25.77 15.19
C PHE A 45 -9.27 26.15 16.54
N GLN A 46 -9.44 25.19 17.45
CA GLN A 46 -9.99 25.41 18.78
C GLN A 46 -9.12 24.71 19.82
N GLU A 47 -8.68 25.44 20.86
CA GLU A 47 -7.73 24.92 21.85
C GLU A 47 -8.27 23.70 22.62
N ALA A 48 -9.58 23.68 22.88
CA ALA A 48 -10.26 22.58 23.58
C ALA A 48 -10.21 21.23 22.82
N THR A 49 -10.05 21.26 21.50
CA THR A 49 -10.04 20.04 20.66
C THR A 49 -8.63 19.61 20.23
N THR A 50 -7.59 20.36 20.59
CA THR A 50 -6.18 20.10 20.25
C THR A 50 -5.69 18.73 20.72
N HIS A 51 -6.12 18.26 21.89
CA HIS A 51 -5.74 16.93 22.37
C HIS A 51 -6.29 15.83 21.44
N ILE A 52 -7.53 15.96 20.99
CA ILE A 52 -8.15 15.02 20.04
C ILE A 52 -7.45 15.11 18.67
N ALA A 53 -7.18 16.33 18.20
CA ALA A 53 -6.46 16.58 16.95
C ALA A 53 -5.09 15.89 16.92
N THR A 54 -4.35 15.95 18.02
CA THR A 54 -3.03 15.30 18.17
C THR A 54 -3.14 13.78 17.97
N TRP A 55 -4.12 13.13 18.59
CA TRP A 55 -4.33 11.69 18.42
C TRP A 55 -4.76 11.33 16.99
N MET A 56 -5.60 12.15 16.36
CA MET A 56 -5.96 11.95 14.94
C MET A 56 -4.74 12.02 14.03
N PHE A 57 -3.83 12.97 14.28
CA PHE A 57 -2.57 13.05 13.55
C PHE A 57 -1.65 11.87 13.82
N LEU A 58 -1.57 11.37 15.06
CA LEU A 58 -0.79 10.18 15.37
C LEU A 58 -1.30 8.96 14.61
N PHE A 59 -2.60 8.68 14.67
CA PHE A 59 -3.18 7.56 13.93
C PHE A 59 -3.10 7.76 12.41
N GLY A 60 -3.34 8.98 11.93
CA GLY A 60 -3.18 9.33 10.52
C GLY A 60 -1.75 9.08 10.02
N SER A 61 -0.75 9.36 10.86
CA SER A 61 0.67 9.12 10.56
C SER A 61 1.02 7.64 10.55
N ILE A 62 0.48 6.86 11.50
CA ILE A 62 0.65 5.40 11.51
C ILE A 62 0.06 4.81 10.23
N CYS A 63 -1.16 5.19 9.86
CA CYS A 63 -1.80 4.78 8.60
C CYS A 63 -0.95 5.18 7.38
N PHE A 64 -0.47 6.43 7.34
CA PHE A 64 0.39 6.91 6.26
C PHE A 64 1.68 6.09 6.11
N ALA A 65 2.28 5.67 7.23
CA ALA A 65 3.50 4.85 7.25
C ALA A 65 3.27 3.41 6.76
N LEU A 66 2.03 2.90 6.76
CA LEU A 66 1.73 1.59 6.17
C LEU A 66 1.91 1.61 4.64
N LYS A 67 1.77 2.77 3.99
CA LYS A 67 1.93 2.95 2.55
C LYS A 67 3.29 2.44 2.02
N PRO A 68 4.45 2.97 2.48
CA PRO A 68 5.76 2.45 2.06
C PRO A 68 5.98 1.01 2.48
N THR A 69 5.42 0.56 3.60
CA THR A 69 5.55 -0.82 4.10
C THR A 69 4.93 -1.82 3.12
N ILE A 70 3.72 -1.55 2.64
CA ILE A 70 3.03 -2.42 1.66
C ILE A 70 3.75 -2.37 0.31
N ARG A 71 4.23 -1.19 -0.12
CA ARG A 71 5.03 -1.06 -1.35
C ARG A 71 6.32 -1.89 -1.29
N LEU A 72 7.01 -1.88 -0.15
CA LEU A 72 8.22 -2.65 0.08
C LEU A 72 7.93 -4.16 0.08
N ILE A 73 6.86 -4.61 0.74
CA ILE A 73 6.44 -6.03 0.70
C ILE A 73 6.19 -6.48 -0.75
N ARG A 74 5.53 -5.63 -1.56
CA ARG A 74 5.30 -5.88 -2.98
C ARG A 74 6.61 -6.00 -3.76
N GLU A 75 7.55 -5.06 -3.57
CA GLU A 75 8.85 -5.07 -4.23
C GLU A 75 9.68 -6.31 -3.85
N VAL A 76 9.70 -6.69 -2.57
CA VAL A 76 10.34 -7.92 -2.09
C VAL A 76 9.71 -9.17 -2.69
N HIS A 77 8.38 -9.23 -2.82
CA HIS A 77 7.70 -10.36 -3.44
C HIS A 77 8.08 -10.53 -4.92
N TYR A 78 8.18 -9.43 -5.68
CA TYR A 78 8.64 -9.47 -7.07
C TYR A 78 10.10 -9.92 -7.19
N LEU A 79 10.98 -9.48 -6.29
CA LEU A 79 12.37 -9.93 -6.24
C LEU A 79 12.48 -11.45 -5.98
N GLN A 80 11.65 -12.00 -5.10
CA GLN A 80 11.64 -13.43 -4.79
C GLN A 80 11.14 -14.32 -5.94
N LEU A 81 10.33 -13.78 -6.84
CA LEU A 81 9.79 -14.51 -8.00
C LEU A 81 10.77 -14.61 -9.17
N GLY A 82 11.93 -13.94 -9.10
CA GLY A 82 12.92 -13.93 -10.19
C GLY A 82 12.44 -13.22 -11.45
N ASP A 83 11.33 -12.49 -11.38
CA ASP A 83 10.69 -11.78 -12.49
C ASP A 83 11.32 -10.39 -12.66
N TYR A 84 12.64 -10.38 -12.84
CA TYR A 84 13.45 -9.16 -12.99
C TYR A 84 13.04 -8.34 -14.23
N GLU A 85 12.46 -8.98 -15.26
CA GLU A 85 12.05 -8.29 -16.49
C GLU A 85 10.89 -7.32 -16.26
N THR A 86 10.01 -7.59 -15.29
CA THR A 86 8.86 -6.72 -14.99
C THR A 86 9.26 -5.49 -14.16
N LEU A 87 10.32 -5.60 -13.35
CA LEU A 87 10.90 -4.47 -12.60
C LEU A 87 11.78 -3.58 -13.50
N ALA A 88 12.53 -4.17 -14.43
CA ALA A 88 13.39 -3.44 -15.36
C ALA A 88 12.58 -2.54 -16.31
N LYS A 89 11.44 -3.03 -16.83
CA LYS A 89 10.59 -2.28 -17.77
C LYS A 89 9.95 -1.00 -17.22
N ARG A 90 10.00 -0.75 -15.90
CA ARG A 90 9.40 0.44 -15.28
C ARG A 90 10.42 1.49 -14.82
N THR A 91 11.71 1.24 -15.04
CA THR A 91 12.77 2.23 -14.77
C THR A 91 13.02 3.10 -16.01
N ASP A 92 12.53 2.68 -17.18
CA ASP A 92 12.70 3.36 -18.47
C ASP A 92 11.48 4.20 -18.94
N ASP A 93 10.41 4.28 -18.12
CA ASP A 93 9.23 5.17 -18.31
C ASP A 93 9.23 6.28 -17.24
#